data_AF-A0A2V9YIJ1-F1
#
_entry.id   AF-A0A2V9YIJ1-F1
#
_cell.length_a   1.000
_cell.length_b   1.000
_cell.length_c   1.000
_cell.angle_alpha   90.00
_cell.angle_beta   90.00
_cell.angle_gamma   90.00
#
_symmetry.space_group_name_H-M   'P 1'
#
loop_
_entity.id
_entity.type
_entity.pdbx_description
1 polymer ?
#
loop_
_entity_poly.entity_id
_entity_poly.type
_entity_poly.pdbx_seq_one_letter_code
_entity_poly.pdbx_strand_id
1 'polypeptide(L)' 'MLAGHAELRRRKKKYSLATACIGGGQGIAMVVESLQ' A
#
# COMPACT_ATOMS: atom_id res chain seq x y z
N MET A 1 -0.23 -7.13 -1.23
CA MET A 1 0.56 -5.92 -1.61
C MET A 1 0.51 -5.61 -3.11
N LEU A 2 0.75 -6.56 -4.03
CA LEU A 2 0.70 -6.32 -5.49
C LEU A 2 -0.62 -5.69 -6.00
N ALA A 3 -1.76 -5.99 -5.36
CA ALA A 3 -3.04 -5.39 -5.70
C ALA A 3 -3.04 -3.85 -5.61
N GLY A 4 -2.34 -3.29 -4.62
CA GLY A 4 -2.26 -1.83 -4.43
C GLY A 4 -1.55 -1.14 -5.59
N HIS A 5 -0.47 -1.73 -6.11
CA HIS A 5 0.28 -1.17 -7.23
C HIS A 5 -0.51 -1.20 -8.55
N ALA A 6 -1.18 -2.31 -8.85
CA ALA A 6 -2.04 -2.40 -10.05
C ALA A 6 -3.20 -1.39 -9.98
N GLU A 7 -3.76 -1.19 -8.79
CA GLU A 7 -4.83 -0.21 -8.57
C GLU A 7 -4.31 1.23 -8.69
N LEU A 8 -3.10 1.52 -8.18
CA LEU A 8 -2.44 2.81 -8.36
C LEU A 8 -2.27 3.15 -9.85
N ARG A 9 -1.78 2.19 -10.65
CA ARG A 9 -1.62 2.38 -12.10
C ARG A 9 -2.95 2.56 -12.83
N ARG A 10 -3.97 1.75 -12.53
CA ARG A 10 -5.32 1.89 -13.10
C ARG A 10 -5.94 3.24 -12.76
N ARG A 11 -5.79 3.69 -11.52
CA ARG A 11 -6.34 4.97 -11.05
C ARG A 11 -5.44 6.17 -11.31
N LYS A 12 -4.27 5.98 -11.94
CA LYS A 12 -3.23 7.02 -12.13
C LYS A 12 -2.88 7.75 -10.82
N LYS A 13 -2.82 7.01 -9.72
CA LYS A 13 -2.50 7.51 -8.38
C LYS A 13 -1.00 7.29 -8.12
N LYS A 14 -0.36 8.25 -7.44
CA LYS A 14 1.08 8.22 -7.18
C LYS A 14 1.46 7.48 -5.90
N TYR A 15 0.62 7.56 -4.86
CA TYR A 15 0.90 6.97 -3.55
C TYR A 15 -0.27 6.13 -3.06
N SER A 16 0.02 4.99 -2.45
CA SER A 16 -0.92 4.21 -1.64
C SER A 16 -0.34 3.93 -0.27
N LEU A 17 -1.23 3.67 0.68
CA LEU A 17 -0.87 3.32 2.05
C LEU A 17 -1.39 1.90 2.33
N ALA A 18 -0.50 1.03 2.77
CA ALA A 18 -0.81 -0.33 3.16
C ALA A 18 -0.60 -0.48 4.66
N THR A 19 -1.64 -0.95 5.38
CA THR A 19 -1.55 -1.27 6.81
C THR A 19 -1.87 -2.73 7.04
N ALA A 20 -1.28 -3.31 8.09
CA ALA A 20 -1.65 -4.62 8.58
C ALA A 20 -1.55 -4.67 10.10
N CYS A 21 -2.54 -5.29 10.74
CA CYS A 21 -2.49 -5.61 12.16
C CYS A 21 -1.66 -6.86 12.37
N ILE A 22 -0.80 -6.83 13.37
CA ILE A 22 0.02 -7.96 13.82
C ILE A 22 -0.44 -8.34 15.23
N GLY A 23 -0.55 -9.64 15.51
CA GLY A 23 -0.97 -10.15 16.81
C GLY A 23 -0.15 -9.57 17.97
N GLY A 24 -0.77 -9.43 19.14
CA GLY A 24 -0.15 -8.79 20.30
C GLY A 24 -0.26 -7.26 20.32
N GLY A 25 -1.20 -6.69 19.55
CA GLY A 25 -1.49 -5.26 19.57
C GLY A 25 -0.55 -4.39 18.73
N GLN A 26 0.16 -4.99 17.79
CA GLN A 26 1.12 -4.29 16.94
C GLN A 26 0.50 -4.00 15.56
N GLY A 27 1.05 -3.02 14.87
CA GLY A 27 0.64 -2.69 13.52
C GLY A 27 1.84 -2.27 12.68
N ILE A 28 1.79 -2.59 11.39
CA ILE A 28 2.75 -2.08 10.41
C ILE A 28 2.02 -1.20 9.40
N ALA A 29 2.70 -0.16 8.95
CA ALA A 29 2.25 0.71 7.88
C ALA A 29 3.39 0.94 6.88
N MET A 30 3.06 0.93 5.60
CA MET A 30 4.00 1.18 4.51
C MET A 30 3.38 2.13 3.50
N VAL A 31 4.18 3.08 3.02
CA VAL A 31 3.83 3.92 1.87
C VAL A 31 4.41 3.30 0.62
N VAL A 32 3.58 3.13 -0.41
CA VAL A 32 3.97 2.59 -1.70
C VAL A 32 3.85 3.68 -2.74
N GLU A 33 4.96 4.04 -3.38
CA GLU A 33 5.02 4.96 -4.51
C GLU A 33 4.92 4.18 -5.83
N SER A 34 4.13 4.70 -6.77
CA SER A 34 4.10 4.22 -8.14
C SER A 34 5.24 4.88 -8.92
N LEU A 35 6.35 4.14 -9.06
CA LEU A 35 7.44 4.46 -10.00
C LEU A 35 6.95 4.11 -11.41
N GLN A 36 6.32 5.09 -12.08
CA GLN A 36 5.87 4.96 -13.46
C GLN A 36 6.75 5.79 -14.38
#